data_AF-A0A259P517-F1
#
_entry.id   AF-A0A259P517-F1
#
_cell.length_a   1.000
_cell.length_b   1.000
_cell.length_c   1.000
_cell.angle_alpha   90.00
_cell.angle_beta   90.00
_cell.angle_gamma   90.00
#
_symmetry.space_group_name_H-M   'P 1'
#
loop_
_entity.id
_entity.type
_entity.pdbx_description
1 polymer ?
#
loop_
_entity_poly.entity_id
_entity_poly.type
_entity_poly.pdbx_seq_one_letter_code
_entity_poly.pdbx_strand_id
1 'polypeptide(L)'
;YELEGSLFFASIAQFQNLFSPKEDPEHVVIEFRRSKVMDHSAVEAIDTLATRYQAEGKRLHLRHLSPDCLELLEKAKDMVEVNTYEDPHYHIADSKLG
;
A
#
# COMPACT_ATOMS: atom_id res chain seq x y z
N TYR A 1 -1.11 -4.89 10.37
CA TYR A 1 -2.14 -5.67 9.67
C TYR A 1 -1.46 -6.56 8.65
N GLU A 2 -1.74 -7.86 8.66
CA GLU A 2 -1.33 -8.77 7.58
C GLU A 2 -2.53 -9.00 6.68
N LEU A 3 -2.37 -8.73 5.38
CA LEU A 3 -3.41 -8.96 4.40
C LEU A 3 -3.22 -10.31 3.75
N GLU A 4 -4.31 -11.08 3.69
CA GLU A 4 -4.34 -12.37 3.02
C GLU A 4 -5.40 -12.35 1.91
N GLY A 5 -5.07 -12.95 0.77
CA GLY A 5 -5.96 -13.04 -0.38
C GLY A 5 -5.85 -11.86 -1.34
N SER A 6 -6.75 -11.76 -2.31
CA SER A 6 -6.65 -10.75 -3.36
C SER A 6 -7.41 -9.48 -3.00
N LEU A 7 -6.77 -8.32 -3.17
CA LEU A 7 -7.43 -7.02 -3.13
C LEU A 7 -7.85 -6.62 -4.55
N PHE A 8 -9.16 -6.49 -4.74
CA PHE A 8 -9.83 -6.12 -5.98
C PHE A 8 -11.11 -5.34 -5.66
N PHE A 9 -11.76 -4.75 -6.67
CA PHE A 9 -12.87 -3.82 -6.50
C PHE A 9 -13.96 -4.28 -5.49
N ALA A 10 -14.34 -5.56 -5.51
CA ALA A 10 -15.42 -6.06 -4.65
C ALA A 10 -15.00 -6.21 -3.17
N SER A 11 -13.70 -6.32 -2.92
CA SER A 11 -13.12 -6.44 -1.56
C SER A 11 -12.73 -5.08 -0.95
N ILE A 12 -12.80 -3.97 -1.71
CA ILE A 12 -12.36 -2.64 -1.25
C ILE A 12 -13.11 -2.20 0.01
N ALA A 13 -14.43 -2.35 0.04
CA ALA A 13 -15.23 -1.93 1.19
C ALA A 13 -14.84 -2.72 2.46
N GLN A 14 -14.63 -4.04 2.31
CA GLN A 14 -14.18 -4.88 3.41
C GLN A 14 -12.78 -4.49 3.86
N PHE A 15 -11.85 -4.26 2.93
CA PHE A 15 -10.50 -3.77 3.21
C PHE A 15 -10.54 -2.45 4.00
N GLN A 16 -11.29 -1.45 3.57
CA GLN A 16 -11.37 -0.15 4.25
C GLN A 16 -11.95 -0.26 5.68
N ASN A 17 -12.84 -1.22 5.91
CA ASN A 17 -13.45 -1.46 7.23
C ASN A 17 -12.51 -2.18 8.22
N LEU A 18 -11.39 -2.75 7.76
CA LEU A 18 -10.38 -3.34 8.64
C LEU A 18 -9.59 -2.29 9.42
N PHE A 19 -9.62 -1.04 8.96
CA PHE A 19 -8.77 0.03 9.46
C PHE A 19 -9.61 1.12 10.13
N SER A 20 -9.12 1.60 11.26
CA SER A 20 -9.76 2.66 12.05
C SER A 20 -8.77 3.80 12.24
N PRO A 21 -8.60 4.70 11.24
CA PRO A 21 -7.57 5.75 11.28
C PRO A 21 -7.59 6.61 12.55
N LYS A 22 -8.72 6.75 13.24
CA LYS A 22 -8.81 7.49 14.51
C LYS A 22 -8.31 6.71 15.72
N GLU A 23 -8.57 5.41 15.77
CA GLU A 23 -8.26 4.53 16.91
C GLU A 23 -6.90 3.85 16.77
N ASP A 24 -6.38 3.77 15.54
CA ASP A 24 -5.12 3.09 15.25
C ASP A 24 -3.90 3.82 15.81
N PRO A 25 -2.76 3.14 16.03
CA PRO A 25 -1.53 3.79 16.49
C PRO A 25 -0.97 4.79 15.47
N GLU A 26 -0.06 5.65 15.92
CA GLU A 26 0.59 6.67 15.08
C GLU A 26 1.33 6.06 13.88
N HIS A 27 1.89 4.86 14.06
CA HIS A 27 2.55 4.08 13.02
C HIS A 27 1.80 2.77 12.79
N VAL A 28 1.29 2.58 11.57
CA VAL A 28 0.57 1.36 11.18
C VAL A 28 1.29 0.69 10.03
N VAL A 29 1.60 -0.59 10.18
CA VAL A 29 2.23 -1.39 9.11
C VAL A 29 1.18 -2.28 8.45
N ILE A 30 1.13 -2.27 7.13
CA ILE A 30 0.27 -3.13 6.30
C ILE A 30 1.18 -4.02 5.46
N GLU A 31 1.05 -5.32 5.68
CA GLU A 31 1.87 -6.35 5.04
C GLU A 31 1.10 -7.04 3.92
N PHE A 32 1.59 -6.92 2.68
CA PHE A 32 0.98 -7.48 1.47
C PHE A 32 1.65 -8.79 1.01
N ARG A 33 2.59 -9.37 1.77
CA ARG A 33 3.31 -10.62 1.40
C ARG A 33 2.39 -11.77 0.99
N ARG A 34 1.17 -11.85 1.53
CA ARG A 34 0.16 -12.88 1.20
C ARG A 34 -1.05 -12.33 0.44
N SER A 35 -0.94 -11.10 -0.04
CA SER A 35 -2.00 -10.42 -0.77
C SER A 35 -1.55 -10.00 -2.15
N LYS A 36 -2.48 -10.05 -3.11
CA LYS A 36 -2.27 -9.54 -4.46
C LYS A 36 -3.22 -8.42 -4.75
N VAL A 37 -2.68 -7.27 -5.14
CA VAL A 37 -3.46 -6.15 -5.68
C VAL A 37 -3.71 -6.47 -7.16
N MET A 38 -4.98 -6.61 -7.53
CA MET A 38 -5.38 -7.18 -8.83
C MET A 38 -5.85 -6.15 -9.86
N ASP A 39 -6.26 -4.96 -9.43
CA ASP A 39 -6.82 -3.93 -10.30
C ASP A 39 -6.45 -2.50 -9.83
N HIS A 40 -6.68 -1.51 -10.70
CA HIS A 40 -6.44 -0.10 -10.39
C HIS A 40 -7.30 0.39 -9.22
N SER A 41 -8.52 -0.12 -9.07
CA SER A 41 -9.41 0.26 -7.97
C SER A 41 -8.84 -0.13 -6.61
N ALA A 42 -8.14 -1.26 -6.53
CA ALA A 42 -7.44 -1.69 -5.33
C ALA A 42 -6.27 -0.75 -4.98
N VAL A 43 -5.54 -0.24 -5.97
CA VAL A 43 -4.50 0.79 -5.77
C VAL A 43 -5.11 2.09 -5.25
N GLU A 44 -6.20 2.57 -5.87
CA GLU A 44 -6.92 3.76 -5.41
C GLU A 44 -7.44 3.62 -3.98
N ALA A 45 -7.88 2.42 -3.60
CA ALA A 45 -8.32 2.14 -2.24
C ALA A 45 -7.18 2.27 -1.22
N ILE A 46 -5.97 1.84 -1.58
CA ILE A 46 -4.77 2.00 -0.75
C ILE A 46 -4.40 3.49 -0.63
N ASP A 47 -4.42 4.24 -1.73
CA ASP A 47 -4.14 5.69 -1.73
C ASP A 47 -5.18 6.49 -0.92
N THR A 48 -6.44 6.08 -1.01
CA THR A 48 -7.52 6.66 -0.19
C THR A 48 -7.29 6.38 1.29
N LEU A 49 -6.90 5.15 1.64
CA LEU A 49 -6.57 4.79 3.02
C LEU A 49 -5.39 5.62 3.53
N ALA A 50 -4.30 5.71 2.76
CA ALA A 50 -3.14 6.53 3.07
C ALA A 50 -3.51 7.99 3.34
N THR A 51 -4.35 8.58 2.48
CA THR A 51 -4.86 9.95 2.67
C THR A 51 -5.60 10.11 4.00
N ARG A 52 -6.42 9.11 4.39
CA ARG A 52 -7.17 9.15 5.65
C ARG A 52 -6.25 9.11 6.87
N TYR A 53 -5.21 8.28 6.86
CA TYR A 53 -4.24 8.26 7.95
C TYR A 53 -3.40 9.54 7.99
N GLN A 54 -2.97 10.05 6.84
CA GLN A 54 -2.24 11.30 6.76
C GLN A 54 -3.06 12.48 7.30
N ALA A 55 -4.36 12.52 7.02
CA ALA A 55 -5.28 13.53 7.55
C ALA A 55 -5.42 13.47 9.08
N GLU A 56 -5.30 12.29 9.68
CA GLU A 56 -5.26 12.08 11.14
C GLU A 56 -3.84 12.25 11.72
N GLY A 57 -2.85 12.65 10.91
CA GLY A 57 -1.46 12.85 11.33
C GLY A 57 -0.69 11.55 11.56
N LYS A 58 -1.19 10.42 11.05
CA LYS A 58 -0.63 9.08 11.25
C LYS A 58 0.12 8.59 10.02
N ARG A 59 1.10 7.72 10.25
CA ARG A 59 1.94 7.13 9.20
C ARG A 59 1.56 5.67 8.97
N LEU A 60 1.07 5.40 7.76
CA LEU A 60 1.05 4.06 7.21
C LEU A 60 2.43 3.67 6.69
N HIS A 61 2.74 2.38 6.79
CA HIS A 61 3.91 1.72 6.22
C HIS A 61 3.42 0.54 5.40
N LEU A 62 3.55 0.61 4.08
CA LEU A 62 3.12 -0.47 3.19
C LEU A 62 4.33 -1.34 2.81
N ARG A 63 4.21 -2.67 2.95
CA ARG A 63 5.31 -3.63 2.72
C ARG A 63 4.91 -4.75 1.76
N HIS A 64 5.89 -5.23 0.97
CA HIS A 64 5.75 -6.31 -0.02
C HIS A 64 4.60 -6.11 -1.03
N LEU A 65 4.35 -4.86 -1.40
CA LEU A 65 3.51 -4.53 -2.55
C LEU A 65 4.21 -4.91 -3.84
N SER A 66 3.43 -5.38 -4.81
CA SER A 66 3.92 -5.63 -6.17
C SER A 66 4.49 -4.35 -6.79
N PRO A 67 5.63 -4.43 -7.51
CA PRO A 67 6.25 -3.30 -8.22
C PRO A 67 5.28 -2.46 -9.05
N ASP A 68 4.45 -3.12 -9.86
CA ASP A 68 3.50 -2.46 -10.76
C ASP A 68 2.48 -1.61 -9.97
N CYS A 69 2.12 -2.06 -8.76
CA CYS A 69 1.23 -1.28 -7.90
C CYS A 69 1.96 -0.08 -7.31
N LEU A 70 3.24 -0.21 -6.94
CA LEU A 70 4.04 0.90 -6.43
C LEU A 70 4.16 2.05 -7.42
N GLU A 71 4.26 1.74 -8.72
CA GLU A 71 4.31 2.77 -9.76
C GLU A 71 2.99 3.54 -9.89
N LEU A 72 1.87 2.88 -9.58
CA LEU A 72 0.53 3.44 -9.66
C LEU A 72 0.11 4.19 -8.39
N LEU A 73 0.83 4.06 -7.28
CA LEU A 73 0.57 4.83 -6.06
C LEU A 73 1.05 6.27 -6.25
N GLU A 74 0.15 7.23 -6.02
CA GLU A 74 0.52 8.64 -6.03
C GLU A 74 0.79 9.14 -4.60
N LYS A 75 -0.15 8.87 -3.68
CA LYS A 75 -0.12 9.44 -2.33
C LYS A 75 0.55 8.53 -1.31
N ALA A 76 0.31 7.23 -1.42
CA ALA A 76 0.91 6.26 -0.52
C ALA A 76 2.38 5.98 -0.86
N LYS A 77 2.90 6.50 -1.98
CA LYS A 77 4.28 6.26 -2.43
C LYS A 77 5.34 6.63 -1.38
N ASP A 78 5.16 7.76 -0.70
CA ASP A 78 6.05 8.24 0.38
C ASP A 78 5.86 7.44 1.69
N MET A 79 4.83 6.59 1.74
CA MET A 79 4.43 5.77 2.89
C MET A 79 4.77 4.28 2.66
N VAL A 80 5.45 3.94 1.57
CA VAL A 80 5.91 2.59 1.26
C VAL A 80 7.31 2.41 1.84
N GLU A 81 7.48 1.44 2.73
CA GLU A 81 8.81 0.98 3.12
C GLU A 81 9.18 -0.23 2.24
N VAL A 82 9.83 0.04 1.11
CA VAL A 82 10.38 -1.02 0.26
C VAL A 82 11.62 -1.58 0.97
N ASN A 83 11.47 -2.73 1.64
CA ASN A 83 12.61 -3.49 2.15
C ASN A 83 13.38 -4.09 0.96
N THR A 84 14.27 -3.30 0.37
CA THR A 84 15.22 -3.71 -0.67
C THR A 84 16.24 -4.74 -0.19
N TYR A 85 16.28 -5.07 1.11
CA TYR A 85 17.23 -6.03 1.68
C TYR A 85 16.79 -7.51 1.59
N GLU A 86 15.51 -7.81 1.36
CA GLU A 86 15.03 -9.20 1.23
C GLU A 86 14.76 -9.64 -0.22
N ASP A 87 14.80 -8.73 -1.20
CA ASP A 87 14.49 -9.02 -2.60
C ASP A 87 15.64 -8.60 -3.55
N PRO A 88 16.54 -9.54 -3.94
CA PRO A 88 17.67 -9.24 -4.82
C PRO A 88 17.28 -8.87 -6.27
N HIS A 89 15.99 -8.76 -6.59
CA HIS A 89 15.48 -8.54 -7.95
C HIS A 89 14.80 -7.19 -8.19
N TYR A 90 14.99 -6.18 -7.33
CA TYR A 90 14.44 -4.85 -7.59
C TYR A 90 15.44 -3.95 -8.33
N HIS A 91 15.62 -4.21 -9.63
CA HIS A 91 16.12 -3.20 -10.55
C HIS A 91 14.95 -2.28 -10.91
N ILE A 92 14.82 -1.16 -10.20
CA ILE A 92 13.97 -0.06 -10.67
C ILE A 92 14.65 0.46 -11.93
N ALA A 93 14.06 0.15 -13.09
CA ALA A 93 14.44 0.76 -14.33
C ALA A 93 14.04 2.23 -14.25
N ASP A 94 14.98 3.06 -13.81
CA ASP A 94 14.91 4.51 -13.90
C ASP A 94 14.85 4.86 -15.40
N SER A 95 13.64 4.96 -15.93
CA SER A 95 13.39 5.49 -17.27
C SER A 95 12.73 6.85 -17.13
N LYS A 96 13.42 7.77 -16.43
CA LYS A 96 13.35 9.19 -16.75
C LYS A 96 14.46 9.54 -17.74
N LEU A 97 14.18 9.31 -19.02
CA LEU A 97 14.81 9.95 -20.17
C LEU A 97 13.60 10.48 -20.96
N GLY A 98 13.36 11.77 -21.13
CA GLY A 98 14.26 12.84 -21.53
C GLY A 98 13.53 13.57 -22.66
#